data_AF-A0A962LLW7-F1
#
_entry.id   AF-A0A962LLW7-F1
#
_cell.length_a   1.000
_cell.length_b   1.000
_cell.length_c   1.000
_cell.angle_alpha   90.00
_cell.angle_beta   90.00
_cell.angle_gamma   90.00
#
_symmetry.space_group_name_H-M   'P 1'
#
loop_
_entity.id
_entity.type
_entity.pdbx_description
1 polymer ?
#
loop_
_entity_poly.entity_id
_entity_poly.type
_entity_poly.pdbx_seq_one_letter_code
_entity_poly.pdbx_strand_id
1 'polypeptide(L)'
;MLRSAVLVIALGYQLWPVLAMAQQTLSDSPRYIADIELETSSELVDLLQRANQLLVDGVAAQDGSASVTFVLHGPVIKDLLRQNYAANRQLVDLAASLSALRVVKIEVCRTWMGVNDVSETDLQPFVEPVDLASSEVRRLRERQNYLDF
;
A
#
# COMPACT_ATOMS: atom_id res chain seq x y z
N MET A 1 -39.83 16.99 72.81
CA MET A 1 -39.51 16.81 71.37
C MET A 1 -38.75 15.47 71.28
N LEU A 2 -39.43 14.34 70.98
CA LEU A 2 -39.63 13.75 69.64
C LEU A 2 -38.27 13.48 68.94
N ARG A 3 -37.89 12.31 68.42
CA ARG A 3 -38.45 10.95 68.31
C ARG A 3 -37.37 10.09 67.61
N SER A 4 -37.33 8.80 67.94
CA SER A 4 -37.12 7.66 67.02
C SER A 4 -35.79 7.44 66.28
N ALA A 5 -35.23 6.25 66.53
CA ALA A 5 -34.43 5.46 65.59
C ALA A 5 -35.27 5.04 64.37
N VAL A 6 -34.67 4.98 63.17
CA VAL A 6 -35.08 4.10 62.06
C VAL A 6 -33.84 3.73 61.22
N LEU A 7 -33.58 2.42 61.15
CA LEU A 7 -32.72 1.74 60.18
C LEU A 7 -33.50 1.63 58.85
N VAL A 8 -32.92 2.03 57.71
CA VAL A 8 -33.42 1.64 56.38
C VAL A 8 -32.30 1.09 55.52
N ILE A 9 -32.44 -0.20 55.24
CA ILE A 9 -31.76 -1.02 54.23
C ILE A 9 -32.28 -0.62 52.84
N ALA A 10 -31.43 -0.50 51.81
CA ALA A 10 -31.79 -0.91 50.43
C ALA A 10 -30.63 -0.76 49.42
N LEU A 11 -30.20 -1.92 48.89
CA LEU A 11 -29.80 -2.19 47.50
C LEU A 11 -29.88 -1.01 46.52
N GLY A 12 -28.72 -0.49 46.11
CA GLY A 12 -28.55 0.29 44.89
C GLY A 12 -28.03 -0.59 43.76
N TYR A 13 -28.95 -1.21 43.04
CA TYR A 13 -28.72 -1.91 41.77
C TYR A 13 -28.23 -0.92 40.69
N GLN A 14 -27.18 -1.32 39.96
CA GLN A 14 -26.81 -0.88 38.60
C GLN A 14 -26.49 0.62 38.45
N LEU A 15 -25.31 1.00 37.98
CA LEU A 15 -24.94 0.92 36.57
C LEU A 15 -23.41 1.01 36.52
N TRP A 16 -22.73 -0.13 36.43
CA TRP A 16 -21.39 -0.09 35.86
C TRP A 16 -21.63 0.31 34.40
N PRO A 17 -21.09 1.43 33.91
CA PRO A 17 -21.18 1.68 32.49
C PRO A 17 -20.49 0.47 31.85
N VAL A 18 -21.25 -0.26 31.03
CA VAL A 18 -20.63 -1.09 29.99
C VAL A 18 -19.84 -0.08 29.19
N LEU A 19 -18.57 0.11 29.57
CA LEU A 19 -17.61 0.78 28.75
C LEU A 19 -17.56 -0.15 27.55
N ALA A 20 -18.36 0.22 26.55
CA ALA A 20 -18.33 -0.39 25.24
C ALA A 20 -16.85 -0.38 24.88
N MET A 21 -16.21 -1.53 25.01
CA MET A 21 -14.97 -1.79 24.33
C MET A 21 -15.38 -1.79 22.87
N ALA A 22 -15.47 -0.58 22.30
CA ALA A 22 -15.15 -0.40 20.90
C ALA A 22 -13.70 -0.86 20.79
N GLN A 23 -13.52 -2.17 20.66
CA GLN A 23 -12.33 -2.71 20.05
C GLN A 23 -12.35 -2.05 18.68
N GLN A 24 -11.55 -0.99 18.53
CA GLN A 24 -11.09 -0.58 17.22
C GLN A 24 -10.43 -1.84 16.67
N THR A 25 -11.18 -2.62 15.90
CA THR A 25 -10.59 -3.50 14.91
C THR A 25 -9.75 -2.56 14.08
N LEU A 26 -8.44 -2.53 14.36
CA LEU A 26 -7.45 -2.07 13.42
C LEU A 26 -7.71 -2.92 12.19
N SER A 27 -8.53 -2.41 11.28
CA SER A 27 -8.77 -3.04 10.00
C SER A 27 -7.43 -2.89 9.30
N ASP A 28 -6.60 -3.93 9.36
CA ASP A 28 -5.40 -4.03 8.53
C ASP A 28 -5.92 -4.05 7.09
N SER A 29 -5.94 -2.89 6.45
CA SER A 29 -6.35 -2.79 5.05
C SER A 29 -5.50 -3.77 4.25
N PRO A 30 -6.09 -4.57 3.35
CA PRO A 30 -5.34 -5.55 2.59
C PRO A 30 -4.26 -4.84 1.78
N ARG A 31 -3.02 -5.36 1.85
CA ARG A 31 -1.90 -4.93 1.01
C ARG A 31 -1.73 -5.92 -0.13
N TYR A 32 -1.49 -5.40 -1.33
CA TYR A 32 -1.40 -6.20 -2.53
C TYR A 32 0.01 -6.17 -3.12
N ILE A 33 0.43 -7.27 -3.71
CA ILE A 33 1.62 -7.38 -4.53
C ILE A 33 1.23 -7.75 -5.95
N ALA A 34 1.85 -7.08 -6.90
CA ALA A 34 1.78 -7.44 -8.30
C ALA A 34 3.21 -7.74 -8.78
N ASP A 35 3.49 -9.02 -9.00
CA ASP A 35 4.70 -9.53 -9.65
C ASP A 35 4.44 -9.54 -11.17
N ILE A 36 4.97 -8.56 -11.89
CA ILE A 36 4.56 -8.32 -13.28
C ILE A 36 5.74 -8.20 -14.22
N GLU A 37 5.79 -9.11 -15.20
CA GLU A 37 6.56 -8.94 -16.42
C GLU A 37 5.65 -8.25 -17.45
N LEU A 38 5.99 -7.00 -17.80
CA LEU A 38 5.23 -6.20 -18.75
C LEU A 38 6.07 -5.90 -19.98
N GLU A 39 5.45 -6.13 -21.13
CA GLU A 39 6.06 -5.85 -22.43
C GLU A 39 5.84 -4.39 -22.84
N THR A 40 4.75 -3.76 -22.37
CA THR A 40 4.34 -2.45 -22.86
C THR A 40 3.91 -1.47 -21.78
N SER A 41 4.09 -0.17 -22.05
CA SER A 41 3.56 0.93 -21.25
C SER A 41 2.04 0.90 -21.07
N SER A 42 1.27 0.44 -22.07
CA SER A 42 -0.20 0.40 -21.98
C SER A 42 -0.68 -0.54 -20.88
N GLU A 43 -0.05 -1.71 -20.76
CA GLU A 43 -0.41 -2.68 -19.71
C GLU A 43 -0.15 -2.09 -18.32
N LEU A 44 0.96 -1.36 -18.14
CA LEU A 44 1.25 -0.69 -16.87
C LEU A 44 0.23 0.42 -16.57
N VAL A 45 -0.20 1.18 -17.59
CA VAL A 45 -1.26 2.19 -17.42
C VAL A 45 -2.56 1.56 -16.93
N ASP A 46 -2.98 0.44 -17.50
CA ASP A 46 -4.23 -0.23 -17.10
C ASP A 46 -4.17 -0.70 -15.64
N LEU A 47 -3.03 -1.23 -15.21
CA LEU A 47 -2.80 -1.65 -13.83
C LEU A 47 -2.78 -0.48 -12.85
N LEU A 48 -2.15 0.64 -13.24
CA LEU A 48 -2.16 1.87 -12.44
C LEU A 48 -3.57 2.46 -12.34
N GLN A 49 -4.38 2.40 -13.40
CA GLN A 49 -5.78 2.82 -13.37
C GLN A 49 -6.61 1.93 -12.44
N ARG A 50 -6.38 0.61 -12.44
CA ARG A 50 -7.00 -0.30 -11.48
C ARG A 50 -6.62 0.05 -10.05
N ALA A 51 -5.34 0.34 -9.79
CA ALA A 51 -4.88 0.77 -8.47
C ALA A 51 -5.49 2.12 -8.06
N ASN A 52 -5.65 3.06 -8.99
CA ASN A 52 -6.32 4.33 -8.75
C ASN A 52 -7.79 4.15 -8.29
N GLN A 53 -8.47 3.10 -8.75
CA GLN A 53 -9.82 2.80 -8.29
C GLN A 53 -9.87 2.45 -6.79
N LEU A 54 -8.82 1.81 -6.24
CA LEU A 54 -8.74 1.55 -4.79
C LEU A 54 -8.75 2.83 -3.96
N LEU A 55 -8.14 3.90 -4.48
CA LEU A 55 -8.17 5.22 -3.85
C LEU A 55 -9.59 5.81 -3.87
N VAL A 56 -10.27 5.73 -5.02
CA VAL A 56 -11.65 6.22 -5.19
C VAL A 56 -12.62 5.47 -4.28
N ASP A 57 -12.41 4.17 -4.11
CA ASP A 57 -13.27 3.29 -3.30
C ASP A 57 -12.97 3.41 -1.79
N GLY A 58 -11.94 4.19 -1.40
CA GLY A 58 -11.54 4.37 0.00
C GLY A 58 -10.88 3.13 0.62
N VAL A 59 -10.34 2.23 -0.20
CA VAL A 59 -9.71 0.96 0.21
C VAL A 59 -8.20 1.14 0.49
N ALA A 60 -7.70 2.37 0.40
CA ALA A 60 -6.29 2.67 0.63
C ALA A 60 -5.81 2.23 2.04
N ALA A 61 -4.54 1.84 2.11
CA ALA A 61 -3.91 1.42 3.36
C ALA A 61 -3.89 2.56 4.39
N GLN A 62 -4.43 2.29 5.58
CA GLN A 62 -4.62 3.29 6.64
C GLN A 62 -3.37 3.47 7.52
N ASP A 63 -2.38 2.57 7.39
CA ASP A 63 -1.12 2.57 8.14
C ASP A 63 -0.02 3.44 7.50
N GLY A 64 -0.35 4.13 6.39
CA GLY A 64 0.60 4.93 5.64
C GLY A 64 1.54 4.13 4.74
N SER A 65 1.32 2.81 4.60
CA SER A 65 2.00 1.98 3.60
C SER A 65 1.34 2.11 2.21
N ALA A 66 1.99 1.58 1.18
CA ALA A 66 1.39 1.50 -0.14
C ALA A 66 0.35 0.37 -0.20
N SER A 67 -0.80 0.64 -0.83
CA SER A 67 -1.88 -0.36 -0.97
C SER A 67 -1.50 -1.46 -1.96
N VAL A 68 -0.76 -1.12 -3.01
CA VAL A 68 -0.25 -2.06 -4.02
C VAL A 68 1.26 -1.86 -4.18
N THR A 69 2.05 -2.93 -4.15
CA THR A 69 3.46 -2.91 -4.53
C THR A 69 3.62 -3.60 -5.88
N PHE A 70 4.00 -2.83 -6.90
CA PHE A 70 4.37 -3.31 -8.22
C PHE A 70 5.85 -3.66 -8.22
N VAL A 71 6.17 -4.95 -8.35
CA VAL A 71 7.53 -5.42 -8.59
C VAL A 71 7.67 -5.63 -10.09
N LEU A 72 8.27 -4.65 -10.77
CA LEU A 72 8.33 -4.61 -12.22
C LEU A 72 9.50 -5.44 -12.75
N HIS A 73 9.20 -6.19 -13.80
CA HIS A 73 10.12 -6.91 -14.65
C HIS A 73 9.90 -6.53 -16.10
N GLY A 74 10.97 -6.57 -16.89
CA GLY A 74 10.85 -6.49 -18.34
C GLY A 74 11.00 -5.10 -18.95
N PRO A 75 10.75 -4.98 -20.26
CA PRO A 75 11.07 -3.78 -21.05
C PRO A 75 10.40 -2.49 -20.56
N VAL A 76 9.22 -2.58 -19.92
CA VAL A 76 8.48 -1.40 -19.44
C VAL A 76 9.29 -0.51 -18.50
N ILE A 77 10.29 -1.07 -17.80
CA ILE A 77 11.17 -0.30 -16.90
C ILE A 77 11.86 0.83 -17.67
N LYS A 78 12.20 0.61 -18.95
CA LYS A 78 12.82 1.63 -19.81
C LYS A 78 11.88 2.83 -19.98
N ASP A 79 10.58 2.62 -20.06
CA ASP A 79 9.62 3.68 -20.26
C ASP A 79 9.50 4.61 -19.05
N LEU A 80 9.80 4.09 -17.86
CA LEU A 80 9.82 4.87 -16.62
C LEU A 80 11.10 5.67 -16.44
N LEU A 81 12.19 5.42 -17.18
CA LEU A 81 13.47 6.10 -16.95
C LEU A 81 13.40 7.62 -17.20
N ARG A 82 14.24 8.39 -16.51
CA ARG A 82 14.26 9.86 -16.55
C ARG A 82 14.44 10.40 -17.95
N GLN A 83 15.34 9.81 -18.74
CA GLN A 83 15.58 10.19 -20.13
C GLN A 83 14.37 9.98 -21.04
N ASN A 84 13.47 9.06 -20.67
CA ASN A 84 12.29 8.71 -21.47
C ASN A 84 11.02 9.41 -20.98
N TYR A 85 11.11 10.26 -19.94
CA TYR A 85 9.99 10.99 -19.37
C TYR A 85 9.15 11.73 -20.42
N ALA A 86 9.80 12.46 -21.33
CA ALA A 86 9.09 13.27 -22.31
C ALA A 86 8.19 12.42 -23.24
N ALA A 87 8.66 11.22 -23.61
CA ALA A 87 7.91 10.28 -24.44
C ALA A 87 6.79 9.57 -23.66
N ASN A 88 7.01 9.29 -22.38
CA ASN A 88 6.13 8.49 -21.53
C ASN A 88 5.44 9.31 -20.43
N ARG A 89 5.28 10.62 -20.65
CA ARG A 89 4.85 11.57 -19.62
C ARG A 89 3.56 11.16 -18.93
N GLN A 90 2.56 10.72 -19.69
CA GLN A 90 1.27 10.33 -19.13
C GLN A 90 1.40 9.14 -18.15
N LEU A 91 2.19 8.13 -18.50
CA LEU A 91 2.48 6.99 -17.64
C LEU A 91 3.25 7.43 -16.38
N VAL A 92 4.33 8.19 -16.57
CA VAL A 92 5.19 8.63 -15.46
C VAL A 92 4.45 9.55 -14.50
N ASP A 93 3.66 10.51 -15.01
CA ASP A 93 2.87 11.43 -14.18
C ASP A 93 1.80 10.67 -13.36
N LEU A 94 1.15 9.66 -13.95
CA LEU A 94 0.19 8.80 -13.25
C LEU A 94 0.86 7.99 -12.14
N ALA A 95 1.97 7.32 -12.46
CA ALA A 95 2.75 6.53 -11.52
C ALA A 95 3.28 7.38 -10.35
N ALA A 96 3.78 8.59 -10.65
CA ALA A 96 4.27 9.54 -9.65
C ALA A 96 3.14 10.00 -8.72
N SER A 97 1.98 10.36 -9.27
CA SER A 97 0.81 10.80 -8.49
C SER A 97 0.34 9.71 -7.53
N LEU A 98 0.17 8.47 -8.01
CA LEU A 98 -0.26 7.35 -7.19
C LEU A 98 0.78 6.97 -6.13
N SER A 99 2.07 7.10 -6.44
CA SER A 99 3.15 6.86 -5.48
C SER A 99 3.18 7.93 -4.38
N ALA A 100 3.01 9.21 -4.75
CA ALA A 100 2.93 10.32 -3.81
C ALA A 100 1.72 10.20 -2.85
N LEU A 101 0.61 9.65 -3.34
CA LEU A 101 -0.58 9.35 -2.56
C LEU A 101 -0.49 8.03 -1.77
N ARG A 102 0.64 7.31 -1.87
CA ARG A 102 0.85 5.98 -1.28
C ARG A 102 -0.23 4.96 -1.67
N VAL A 103 -0.78 5.11 -2.86
CA VAL A 103 -1.64 4.08 -3.45
C VAL A 103 -0.76 2.94 -3.95
N VAL A 104 0.35 3.28 -4.59
CA VAL A 104 1.27 2.33 -5.19
C VAL A 104 2.69 2.53 -4.68
N LYS A 105 3.45 1.44 -4.64
CA LYS A 105 4.90 1.41 -4.55
C LYS A 105 5.43 0.74 -5.82
N ILE A 106 6.46 1.30 -6.44
CA ILE A 106 7.04 0.75 -7.67
C ILE A 106 8.47 0.34 -7.41
N GLU A 107 8.75 -0.94 -7.60
CA GLU A 107 10.06 -1.55 -7.37
C GLU A 107 10.62 -2.14 -8.67
N VAL A 108 11.94 -2.04 -8.86
CA VAL A 108 12.64 -2.56 -10.04
C VAL A 108 13.83 -3.43 -9.65
N CYS A 109 14.06 -4.51 -10.39
CA CYS A 109 15.11 -5.48 -10.08
C CYS A 109 16.52 -4.97 -10.48
N ARG A 110 17.44 -4.82 -9.54
CA ARG A 110 18.87 -4.46 -9.78
C ARG A 110 19.55 -5.45 -10.72
N THR A 111 19.23 -6.73 -10.61
CA THR A 111 19.77 -7.76 -11.52
C THR A 111 19.36 -7.47 -12.97
N TRP A 112 18.09 -7.10 -13.21
CA TRP A 112 17.60 -6.72 -14.53
C TRP A 112 18.26 -5.41 -15.01
N MET A 113 18.39 -4.43 -14.12
CA MET A 113 19.04 -3.15 -14.41
C MET A 113 20.48 -3.34 -14.89
N GLY A 114 21.26 -4.17 -14.19
CA GLY A 114 22.65 -4.47 -14.57
C GLY A 114 22.78 -5.14 -15.94
N VAL A 115 21.84 -6.01 -16.31
CA VAL A 115 21.81 -6.64 -17.65
C VAL A 115 21.40 -5.66 -18.75
N ASN A 116 20.72 -4.57 -18.41
CA ASN A 116 20.18 -3.59 -19.35
C ASN A 116 20.90 -2.24 -19.35
N ASP A 117 22.06 -2.14 -18.70
CA ASP A 117 22.85 -0.90 -18.58
C ASP A 117 22.04 0.28 -17.99
N VAL A 118 21.23 -0.02 -16.97
CA VAL A 118 20.42 0.97 -16.26
C VAL A 118 21.04 1.21 -14.88
N SER A 119 21.31 2.48 -14.58
CA SER A 119 21.77 2.94 -13.26
C SER A 119 20.61 3.37 -12.37
N GLU A 120 20.79 3.35 -11.06
CA GLU A 120 19.83 3.97 -10.12
C GLU A 120 19.66 5.48 -10.40
N THR A 121 20.67 6.12 -11.00
CA THR A 121 20.60 7.51 -11.49
C THR A 121 19.77 7.68 -12.77
N ASP A 122 19.19 6.63 -13.32
CA ASP A 122 18.27 6.73 -14.45
C ASP A 122 16.82 6.61 -14.00
N LEU A 123 16.58 6.18 -12.76
CA LEU A 123 15.23 5.95 -12.22
C LEU A 123 14.53 7.24 -11.83
N GLN A 124 13.20 7.25 -11.88
CA GLN A 124 12.42 8.34 -11.28
C GLN A 124 12.57 8.31 -9.75
N PRO A 125 12.41 9.45 -9.06
CA PRO A 125 12.54 9.50 -7.60
C PRO A 125 11.57 8.59 -6.81
N PHE A 126 10.47 8.15 -7.45
CA PHE A 126 9.45 7.29 -6.85
C PHE A 126 9.65 5.79 -7.17
N VAL A 127 10.69 5.43 -7.92
CA VAL A 127 10.98 4.03 -8.30
C VAL A 127 12.12 3.51 -7.42
N GLU A 128 11.86 2.44 -6.69
CA GLU A 128 12.81 1.87 -5.73
C GLU A 128 13.55 0.64 -6.31
N PRO A 129 14.89 0.61 -6.31
CA PRO A 129 15.63 -0.57 -6.71
C PRO A 129 15.66 -1.64 -5.61
N VAL A 130 15.36 -2.88 -5.99
CA VAL A 130 15.44 -4.08 -5.13
C VAL A 130 16.43 -5.09 -5.71
N ASP A 131 17.13 -5.86 -4.87
CA ASP A 131 18.25 -6.70 -5.31
C ASP A 131 17.82 -7.76 -6.34
N LEU A 132 16.79 -8.52 -5.97
CA LEU A 132 16.21 -9.57 -6.79
C LEU A 132 14.70 -9.60 -6.57
N ALA A 133 13.95 -9.34 -7.63
CA ALA A 133 12.51 -9.21 -7.52
C ALA A 133 11.79 -10.50 -7.08
N SER A 134 12.23 -11.70 -7.49
CA SER A 134 11.66 -12.96 -6.97
C SER A 134 11.87 -13.15 -5.47
N SER A 135 12.96 -12.59 -4.91
CA SER A 135 13.18 -12.59 -3.47
C SER A 135 12.30 -11.56 -2.77
N GLU A 136 12.03 -10.44 -3.42
CA GLU A 136 11.19 -9.39 -2.90
C GLU A 136 9.71 -9.78 -2.87
N VAL A 137 9.23 -10.40 -3.96
CA VAL A 137 7.88 -10.97 -4.03
C VAL A 137 7.67 -11.99 -2.91
N ARG A 138 8.64 -12.89 -2.74
CA ARG A 138 8.61 -13.87 -1.64
C ARG A 138 8.60 -13.20 -0.27
N ARG A 139 9.41 -12.16 -0.07
CA ARG A 139 9.48 -11.41 1.20
C ARG A 139 8.14 -10.74 1.52
N LEU A 140 7.54 -10.05 0.56
CA LEU A 140 6.25 -9.36 0.69
C LEU A 140 5.12 -10.36 0.98
N ARG A 141 5.05 -11.45 0.21
CA ARG A 141 4.02 -12.49 0.38
C ARG A 141 4.18 -13.24 1.71
N GLU A 142 5.34 -13.83 1.97
CA GLU A 142 5.53 -14.77 3.09
C GLU A 142 5.78 -14.08 4.43
N ARG A 143 6.39 -12.89 4.44
CA ARG A 143 6.78 -12.20 5.68
C ARG A 143 5.90 -11.02 6.04
N GLN A 144 5.16 -10.46 5.07
CA GLN A 144 4.31 -9.28 5.29
C GLN A 144 2.84 -9.51 4.92
N ASN A 145 2.47 -10.74 4.56
CA ASN A 145 1.11 -11.17 4.26
C ASN A 145 0.44 -10.35 3.15
N TYR A 146 1.22 -9.94 2.13
CA TYR A 146 0.66 -9.31 0.94
C TYR A 146 -0.16 -10.32 0.13
N LEU A 147 -1.31 -9.89 -0.38
CA LEU A 147 -2.20 -10.64 -1.27
C LEU A 147 -1.83 -10.38 -2.73
N ASP A 148 -2.13 -11.30 -3.65
CA ASP A 148 -1.91 -11.04 -5.07
C ASP A 148 -2.94 -10.00 -5.60
N PHE A 149 -2.47 -9.05 -6.42
CA PHE A 149 -3.25 -7.90 -6.88
C PHE A 149 -4.25 -8.20 -7.99
#